data_AF-A0A653BW47-F1
#
_entry.id   AF-A0A653BW47-F1
#
_cell.length_a   1.000
_cell.length_b   1.000
_cell.length_c   1.000
_cell.angle_alpha   90.00
_cell.angle_beta   90.00
_cell.angle_gamma   90.00
#
_symmetry.space_group_name_H-M   'P 1'
#
loop_
_entity.id
_entity.type
_entity.pdbx_description
1 polymer ?
#
loop_
_entity_poly.entity_id
_entity_poly.type
_entity_poly.pdbx_seq_one_letter_code
_entity_poly.pdbx_strand_id
1 'polypeptide(L)'
;MPILYSVVSRGSTILAKYASCAGNFTEVTEQIISKIPPHNDKLTYSHGNYLFHYASENGIIYMCITDDEFERSRAFLFLNEIKRRFQSTYGSSVETAIAYAMNSEFSKVLANEMKHYSESHDVDTISKVHSELDELKNIMVKNIGECI
;
A
#
# COMPACT_ATOMS: atom_id res chain seq x y z
N MET A 1 -14.82 0.23 -7.41
CA MET A 1 -13.58 -0.16 -8.13
C MET A 1 -12.63 -0.81 -7.14
N PRO A 2 -11.88 -1.86 -7.51
CA PRO A 2 -11.12 -2.62 -6.54
C PRO A 2 -9.67 -2.13 -6.36
N ILE A 3 -9.14 -2.39 -5.17
CA ILE A 3 -7.70 -2.49 -4.97
C ILE A 3 -7.24 -3.82 -5.60
N LEU A 4 -6.28 -3.76 -6.52
CA LEU A 4 -5.86 -4.88 -7.36
C LEU A 4 -4.74 -5.70 -6.71
N TYR A 5 -3.82 -5.01 -6.04
CA TYR A 5 -2.65 -5.60 -5.43
C TYR A 5 -2.25 -4.80 -4.20
N SER A 6 -1.70 -5.48 -3.19
CA SER A 6 -1.04 -4.81 -2.07
C SER A 6 0.15 -5.61 -1.57
N VAL A 7 1.16 -4.90 -1.06
CA VAL A 7 2.40 -5.45 -0.54
C VAL A 7 2.87 -4.69 0.70
N VAL A 8 3.54 -5.42 1.59
CA VAL A 8 4.37 -4.88 2.67
C VAL A 8 5.79 -5.35 2.43
N SER A 9 6.76 -4.43 2.47
CA SER A 9 8.18 -4.73 2.24
C SER A 9 9.09 -3.97 3.20
N ARG A 10 10.28 -4.51 3.46
CA ARG A 10 11.38 -3.83 4.15
C ARG A 10 12.49 -3.57 3.11
N GLY A 11 12.65 -2.32 2.70
CA GLY A 11 13.41 -2.01 1.48
C GLY A 11 12.89 -2.86 0.31
N SER A 12 13.78 -3.55 -0.42
CA SER A 12 13.41 -4.46 -1.51
C SER A 12 12.91 -5.84 -1.06
N THR A 13 12.94 -6.16 0.24
CA THR A 13 12.50 -7.47 0.73
C THR A 13 10.99 -7.48 0.94
N ILE A 14 10.24 -8.16 0.08
CA ILE A 14 8.80 -8.36 0.25
C ILE A 14 8.53 -9.27 1.45
N LEU A 15 7.72 -8.81 2.39
CA LEU A 15 7.36 -9.54 3.61
C LEU A 15 5.99 -10.23 3.49
N ALA A 16 5.04 -9.58 2.83
CA ALA A 16 3.72 -10.10 2.52
C ALA A 16 3.14 -9.40 1.30
N LYS A 17 2.39 -10.12 0.47
CA LYS A 17 1.65 -9.56 -0.67
C LYS A 17 0.36 -10.31 -0.93
N TYR A 18 -0.58 -9.65 -1.60
CA TYR A 18 -1.80 -10.26 -2.12
C TYR A 18 -2.22 -9.58 -3.43
N ALA A 19 -2.75 -10.37 -4.36
CA ALA A 19 -3.32 -9.90 -5.62
C ALA A 19 -4.75 -10.43 -5.75
N SER A 20 -5.71 -9.57 -6.10
CA SER A 20 -7.11 -9.98 -6.32
C SER A 20 -7.34 -10.56 -7.72
N CYS A 21 -6.43 -10.27 -8.67
CA CYS A 21 -6.46 -10.78 -10.03
C CYS A 21 -5.04 -11.11 -10.55
N ALA A 22 -4.97 -11.84 -11.66
CA ALA A 22 -3.70 -12.14 -12.32
C ALA A 22 -3.13 -10.89 -13.00
N GLY A 23 -1.81 -10.72 -12.94
CA GLY A 23 -1.10 -9.60 -13.54
C GLY A 23 0.39 -9.60 -13.20
N ASN A 24 1.15 -8.68 -13.79
CA ASN A 24 2.57 -8.47 -13.55
C ASN A 24 2.86 -7.55 -12.35
N PHE A 25 1.92 -7.40 -11.42
CA PHE A 25 1.99 -6.45 -10.31
C PHE A 25 3.25 -6.59 -9.45
N THR A 26 3.72 -7.82 -9.22
CA THR A 26 4.92 -8.07 -8.40
C THR A 26 6.17 -7.46 -9.06
N GLU A 27 6.37 -7.69 -10.35
CA GLU A 27 7.52 -7.16 -11.10
C GLU A 27 7.54 -5.63 -11.10
N VAL A 28 6.39 -5.02 -11.43
CA VAL A 28 6.26 -3.55 -11.44
C VAL A 28 6.48 -2.96 -10.05
N THR A 29 5.95 -3.62 -9.02
CA THR A 29 6.11 -3.16 -7.63
C THR A 29 7.57 -3.23 -7.16
N GLU A 30 8.31 -4.27 -7.51
CA GLU A 30 9.73 -4.38 -7.19
C GLU A 30 10.55 -3.25 -7.84
N GLN A 31 10.23 -2.88 -9.08
CA GLN A 31 10.85 -1.73 -9.75
C GLN A 31 10.55 -0.42 -9.02
N ILE A 32 9.30 -0.19 -8.60
CA ILE A 32 8.91 1.02 -7.86
C ILE A 32 9.61 1.07 -6.49
N ILE A 33 9.58 -0.04 -5.74
CA ILE A 33 10.20 -0.15 -4.41
C ILE A 33 11.69 0.20 -4.47
N SER A 34 12.39 -0.19 -5.54
CA SER A 34 13.82 0.13 -5.72
C SER A 34 14.11 1.64 -5.84
N LYS A 35 13.11 2.46 -6.14
CA LYS A 35 13.20 3.92 -6.29
C LYS A 35 12.72 4.68 -5.05
N ILE A 36 12.05 4.01 -4.11
CA ILE A 36 11.54 4.65 -2.90
C ILE A 36 12.74 4.95 -1.98
N PRO A 37 12.95 6.22 -1.60
CA PRO A 37 14.04 6.58 -0.72
C PRO A 37 13.80 6.03 0.70
N PRO A 38 14.85 5.80 1.50
CA PRO A 38 14.73 5.14 2.79
C PRO A 38 14.12 6.01 3.91
N HIS A 39 13.69 7.25 3.61
CA HIS A 39 13.05 8.13 4.57
C HIS A 39 11.52 7.94 4.56
N ASN A 40 10.87 8.45 5.60
CA ASN A 40 9.41 8.40 5.70
C ASN A 40 8.80 9.31 4.64
N ASP A 41 7.94 8.75 3.80
CA ASP A 41 7.34 9.46 2.67
C ASP A 41 6.01 8.81 2.27
N LYS A 42 5.12 9.59 1.68
CA LYS A 42 3.85 9.13 1.12
C LYS A 42 3.71 9.72 -0.28
N LEU A 43 3.46 8.89 -1.28
CA LEU A 43 3.37 9.35 -2.67
C LEU A 43 2.49 8.43 -3.51
N THR A 44 1.90 9.00 -4.56
CA THR A 44 1.19 8.26 -5.60
C THR A 44 1.94 8.35 -6.92
N TYR A 45 2.28 7.21 -7.52
CA TYR A 45 2.69 7.17 -8.93
C TYR A 45 1.47 6.91 -9.81
N SER A 46 1.42 7.53 -10.99
CA SER A 46 0.45 7.22 -12.04
C SER A 46 1.13 6.61 -13.27
N HIS A 47 0.50 5.58 -13.86
CA HIS A 47 0.95 4.97 -15.11
C HIS A 47 -0.21 4.32 -15.85
N GLY A 48 -0.48 4.77 -17.08
CA GLY A 48 -1.65 4.30 -17.82
C GLY A 48 -2.92 4.51 -16.99
N ASN A 49 -3.72 3.44 -16.85
CA ASN A 49 -4.99 3.45 -16.10
C ASN A 49 -4.81 2.98 -14.65
N TYR A 50 -3.59 3.02 -14.12
CA TYR A 50 -3.28 2.53 -12.77
C TYR A 50 -2.63 3.61 -11.91
N LEU A 51 -2.92 3.52 -10.61
CA LEU A 51 -2.26 4.29 -9.56
C LEU A 51 -1.54 3.36 -8.61
N PHE A 52 -0.35 3.79 -8.18
CA PHE A 52 0.50 3.09 -7.22
C PHE A 52 0.67 3.99 -6.01
N HIS A 53 0.02 3.64 -4.91
CA HIS A 53 0.08 4.41 -3.67
C HIS A 53 1.06 3.74 -2.72
N TYR A 54 1.96 4.50 -2.11
CA TYR A 54 2.78 3.98 -1.02
C TYR A 54 2.85 4.92 0.18
N ALA A 55 3.04 4.33 1.34
CA ALA A 55 3.49 4.97 2.56
C ALA A 55 4.74 4.22 3.08
N SER A 56 5.83 4.95 3.29
CA SER A 56 7.08 4.46 3.88
C SER A 56 7.20 4.98 5.31
N GLU A 57 7.44 4.10 6.27
CA GLU A 57 7.68 4.46 7.66
C GLU A 57 8.68 3.49 8.29
N ASN A 58 9.76 4.01 8.87
CA ASN A 58 10.80 3.24 9.56
C ASN A 58 11.38 2.11 8.68
N GLY A 59 11.60 2.39 7.39
CA GLY A 59 12.13 1.43 6.42
C GLY A 59 11.15 0.37 5.93
N ILE A 60 9.87 0.45 6.36
CA ILE A 60 8.79 -0.42 5.91
C ILE A 60 7.92 0.32 4.91
N ILE A 61 7.72 -0.27 3.74
CA ILE A 61 6.90 0.27 2.66
C ILE A 61 5.60 -0.52 2.61
N TYR A 62 4.50 0.20 2.73
CA TYR A 62 3.14 -0.26 2.51
C TYR A 62 2.68 0.28 1.16
N MET A 63 2.31 -0.59 0.22
CA MET A 63 1.92 -0.17 -1.13
C MET A 63 0.66 -0.89 -1.59
N CYS A 64 -0.14 -0.20 -2.40
CA CYS A 64 -1.22 -0.80 -3.16
C CYS A 64 -1.29 -0.27 -4.60
N ILE A 65 -1.91 -1.07 -5.47
CA ILE A 65 -2.20 -0.72 -6.86
C ILE A 65 -3.72 -0.69 -7.02
N THR A 66 -4.22 0.36 -7.66
CA THR A 66 -5.63 0.55 -7.95
C THR A 66 -5.81 0.98 -9.40
N ASP A 67 -7.04 0.88 -9.90
CA ASP A 67 -7.44 1.64 -11.09
C ASP A 67 -7.34 3.17 -10.81
N ASP A 68 -7.24 3.97 -11.86
CA ASP A 68 -7.10 5.43 -11.79
C ASP A 68 -8.36 6.18 -11.31
N GLU A 69 -9.52 5.55 -11.43
CA GLU A 69 -10.79 6.04 -10.89
C GLU A 69 -10.93 5.80 -9.36
N PHE A 70 -10.04 5.02 -8.74
CA PHE A 70 -10.13 4.74 -7.32
C PHE A 70 -9.74 5.96 -6.47
N GLU A 71 -10.53 6.26 -5.43
CA GLU A 71 -10.27 7.42 -4.59
C GLU A 71 -8.95 7.29 -3.81
N ARG A 72 -8.03 8.22 -4.07
CA ARG A 72 -6.72 8.26 -3.38
C ARG A 72 -6.86 8.31 -1.86
N SER A 73 -7.83 9.06 -1.36
CA SER A 73 -8.13 9.15 0.08
C SER A 73 -8.36 7.77 0.67
N ARG A 74 -9.23 7.00 0.01
CA ARG A 74 -9.57 5.64 0.39
C ARG A 74 -8.38 4.68 0.29
N ALA A 75 -7.52 4.84 -0.71
CA ALA A 75 -6.30 4.04 -0.84
C ALA A 75 -5.35 4.26 0.35
N PHE A 76 -5.16 5.51 0.78
CA PHE A 76 -4.31 5.80 1.94
C PHE A 76 -4.95 5.41 3.27
N LEU A 77 -6.26 5.48 3.42
CA LEU A 77 -6.96 4.91 4.58
C LEU A 77 -6.73 3.39 4.68
N PHE A 78 -6.81 2.69 3.54
CA PHE A 78 -6.42 1.28 3.47
C PHE A 78 -4.96 1.08 3.90
N LEU A 79 -4.01 1.86 3.37
CA LEU A 79 -2.59 1.72 3.74
C LEU A 79 -2.34 2.00 5.23
N ASN A 80 -3.03 2.98 5.82
CA ASN A 80 -2.96 3.26 7.26
C ASN A 80 -3.46 2.06 8.09
N GLU A 81 -4.54 1.43 7.69
CA GLU A 81 -5.08 0.25 8.37
C GLU A 81 -4.13 -0.96 8.23
N ILE A 82 -3.56 -1.19 7.05
CA ILE A 82 -2.54 -2.23 6.84
C ILE A 82 -1.32 -1.97 7.72
N LYS A 83 -0.82 -0.73 7.75
CA LYS A 83 0.29 -0.31 8.60
C LYS A 83 0.02 -0.62 10.06
N ARG A 84 -1.12 -0.16 10.59
CA ARG A 84 -1.54 -0.36 11.97
C ARG A 84 -1.58 -1.84 12.36
N ARG A 85 -2.19 -2.68 11.51
CA ARG A 85 -2.27 -4.13 11.76
C ARG A 85 -0.92 -4.82 11.69
N PHE A 86 -0.11 -4.45 10.70
CA PHE A 86 1.22 -5.04 10.51
C PHE A 86 2.13 -4.71 11.68
N GLN A 87 2.20 -3.44 12.09
CA GLN A 87 3.02 -2.99 13.22
C GLN A 87 2.56 -3.61 14.54
N SER A 88 1.25 -3.68 14.78
CA SER A 88 0.69 -4.31 15.98
C SER A 88 1.03 -5.80 16.09
N THR A 89 1.11 -6.50 14.94
CA THR A 89 1.35 -7.95 14.92
C THR A 89 2.84 -8.30 14.90
N TYR A 90 3.67 -7.52 14.17
CA TYR A 90 5.04 -7.91 13.83
C TYR A 90 6.12 -6.90 14.21
N GLY A 91 5.78 -5.71 14.75
CA GLY A 91 6.66 -4.55 14.83
C GLY A 91 8.13 -4.82 15.21
N SER A 92 8.38 -5.58 16.28
CA SER A 92 9.75 -5.91 16.74
C SER A 92 10.46 -6.99 15.92
N SER A 93 9.73 -7.86 15.22
CA SER A 93 10.26 -9.01 14.49
C SER A 93 10.60 -8.72 13.04
N VAL A 94 10.29 -7.51 12.55
CA VAL A 94 10.39 -7.16 11.13
C VAL A 94 11.82 -6.87 10.70
N GLU A 95 12.70 -6.41 11.59
CA GLU A 95 14.07 -5.97 11.22
C GLU A 95 14.92 -7.08 10.58
N THR A 96 14.75 -8.33 11.02
CA THR A 96 15.52 -9.49 10.55
C THR A 96 14.70 -10.49 9.73
N ALA A 97 13.44 -10.18 9.44
CA ALA A 97 12.57 -11.07 8.68
C ALA A 97 13.11 -11.34 7.26
N ILE A 98 12.97 -12.58 6.82
CA ILE A 98 13.30 -12.99 5.44
C ILE A 98 12.12 -12.71 4.49
N ALA A 99 12.37 -12.83 3.19
CA ALA A 99 11.34 -12.67 2.19
C ALA A 99 10.14 -13.59 2.46
N TYR A 100 8.94 -13.04 2.35
CA TYR A 100 7.65 -13.71 2.54
C TYR A 100 7.41 -14.31 3.94
N ALA A 101 8.24 -13.97 4.94
CA ALA A 101 8.14 -14.54 6.29
C ALA A 101 6.76 -14.30 6.96
N MET A 102 6.03 -13.26 6.58
CA MET A 102 4.71 -12.93 7.12
C MET A 102 3.57 -13.28 6.16
N ASN A 103 3.89 -13.78 4.96
CA ASN A 103 2.92 -13.88 3.88
C ASN A 103 1.77 -14.86 4.17
N SER A 104 2.05 -15.99 4.84
CA SER A 104 1.04 -17.03 5.11
C SER A 104 -0.17 -16.51 5.90
N GLU A 105 0.06 -15.61 6.85
CA GLU A 105 -0.99 -15.02 7.67
C GLU A 105 -1.41 -13.65 7.16
N PHE A 106 -0.46 -12.78 6.84
CA PHE A 106 -0.78 -11.40 6.52
C PHE A 106 -1.39 -11.22 5.13
N SER A 107 -1.19 -12.16 4.18
CA SER A 107 -1.90 -12.13 2.90
C SER A 107 -3.42 -12.23 3.05
N LYS A 108 -3.91 -12.96 4.07
CA LYS A 108 -5.34 -13.06 4.38
C LYS A 108 -5.87 -11.71 4.90
N VAL A 109 -5.07 -11.00 5.70
CA VAL A 109 -5.39 -9.65 6.17
C VAL A 109 -5.46 -8.69 4.99
N LEU A 110 -4.46 -8.70 4.10
CA LEU A 110 -4.45 -7.91 2.87
C LEU A 110 -5.70 -8.18 2.03
N ALA A 111 -6.04 -9.46 1.79
CA ALA A 111 -7.22 -9.83 1.02
C ALA A 111 -8.52 -9.28 1.62
N ASN A 112 -8.71 -9.43 2.92
CA ASN A 112 -9.91 -8.98 3.62
C ASN A 112 -10.05 -7.45 3.60
N GLU A 113 -8.98 -6.73 3.89
CA GLU A 113 -9.00 -5.27 3.90
C GLU A 113 -9.10 -4.71 2.48
N MET A 114 -8.44 -5.31 1.49
CA MET A 114 -8.62 -4.93 0.08
C MET A 114 -10.08 -5.04 -0.33
N LYS A 115 -10.76 -6.14 0.04
CA LYS A 115 -12.19 -6.31 -0.22
C LYS A 115 -13.02 -5.24 0.49
N HIS A 116 -12.82 -5.05 1.79
CA HIS A 116 -13.55 -4.05 2.58
C HIS A 116 -13.43 -2.64 1.99
N TYR A 117 -12.21 -2.21 1.71
CA TYR A 117 -11.91 -0.91 1.10
C TYR A 117 -12.16 -0.89 -0.41
N SER A 118 -12.64 -1.94 -1.06
CA SER A 118 -13.12 -1.90 -2.45
C SER A 118 -14.63 -1.80 -2.55
N GLU A 119 -15.35 -2.33 -1.55
CA GLU A 119 -16.80 -2.51 -1.54
C GLU A 119 -17.54 -1.51 -0.64
N SER A 120 -16.87 -0.93 0.38
CA SER A 120 -17.48 0.09 1.26
C SER A 120 -17.94 1.32 0.47
N HIS A 121 -19.10 1.88 0.84
CA HIS A 121 -19.57 3.16 0.35
C HIS A 121 -19.41 4.18 1.48
N ASP A 122 -18.65 5.24 1.21
CA ASP A 122 -18.28 6.47 1.94
C ASP A 122 -18.64 6.68 3.43
N VAL A 123 -19.77 6.22 3.93
CA VAL A 123 -20.28 6.58 5.27
C VAL A 123 -19.49 5.92 6.42
N ASP A 124 -19.06 4.67 6.27
CA ASP A 124 -18.37 3.93 7.34
C ASP A 124 -16.89 4.30 7.48
N THR A 125 -16.28 4.78 6.40
CA THR A 125 -14.84 5.08 6.35
C THR A 125 -14.55 6.55 6.70
N ILE A 126 -15.43 7.48 6.30
CA ILE A 126 -15.28 8.93 6.57
C ILE A 126 -15.48 9.28 8.04
N SER A 127 -16.33 8.55 8.76
CA SER A 127 -16.66 8.82 10.16
C SER A 127 -15.46 8.69 11.11
N LYS A 128 -14.37 8.05 10.69
CA LYS A 128 -13.24 7.75 11.56
C LYS A 128 -12.16 8.82 11.66
N VAL A 129 -11.90 9.68 10.66
CA VAL A 129 -10.70 10.51 10.79
C VAL A 129 -10.68 11.78 9.93
N HIS A 130 -11.01 12.92 10.54
CA HIS A 130 -10.74 14.23 9.94
C HIS A 130 -9.22 14.50 9.82
N SER A 131 -8.43 14.08 10.81
CA SER A 131 -6.98 14.36 10.85
C SER A 131 -6.18 13.56 9.82
N GLU A 132 -6.50 12.29 9.56
CA GLU A 132 -5.81 11.54 8.52
C GLU A 132 -6.10 12.12 7.14
N LEU A 133 -7.33 12.58 6.87
CA LEU A 133 -7.68 13.23 5.61
C LEU A 133 -6.89 14.52 5.36
N ASP A 134 -6.60 15.29 6.41
CA ASP A 134 -5.75 16.49 6.30
C ASP A 134 -4.31 16.14 5.91
N GLU A 135 -3.77 15.02 6.40
CA GLU A 135 -2.45 14.53 5.98
C GLU A 135 -2.41 14.13 4.50
N LEU A 136 -3.54 13.70 3.93
CA LEU A 136 -3.59 13.26 2.53
C LEU A 136 -3.54 14.42 1.54
N LYS A 137 -3.91 15.64 1.95
CA LYS A 137 -3.94 16.82 1.07
C LYS A 137 -2.59 17.18 0.48
N ASN A 138 -1.50 16.81 1.16
CA ASN A 138 -0.13 17.13 0.77
C ASN A 138 0.58 15.99 0.03
N ILE A 139 -0.12 14.88 -0.25
CA ILE A 139 0.48 13.74 -0.94
C ILE A 139 0.65 14.06 -2.42
N MET A 140 1.89 14.03 -2.88
CA MET A 140 2.25 14.30 -4.27
C MET A 140 1.84 13.16 -5.20
N VAL A 141 1.54 13.52 -6.45
CA VAL A 141 1.36 12.57 -7.55
C VAL A 141 2.50 12.77 -8.55
N LYS A 142 3.14 11.69 -8.98
CA LYS A 142 4.19 11.71 -10.02
C LYS A 142 3.86 10.71 -11.13
N ASN A 143 4.25 11.00 -12.36
CA ASN A 143 4.18 10.01 -13.42
C ASN A 143 5.36 9.04 -13.28
N ILE A 144 5.13 7.73 -13.36
CA ILE A 144 6.20 6.75 -13.22
C ILE A 144 7.20 6.82 -14.39
N GLY A 145 6.80 7.33 -15.56
CA GLY A 145 7.65 7.44 -16.76
C GLY A 145 8.87 8.35 -16.59
N GLU A 146 8.92 9.14 -15.52
CA GLU A 146 10.11 9.92 -15.12
C GLU A 146 11.07 9.12 -14.20
N CYS A 147 10.66 7.93 -13.74
CA CYS A 147 11.36 7.12 -12.73
C CYS A 147 11.89 5.77 -13.25
N ILE A 148 11.41 5.29 -14.40
CA ILE A 148 11.86 4.07 -15.12
C ILE A 148 12.66 4.42 -16.37
#